data_AF-A0A397SXE3-F1
#
_entry.id   AF-A0A397SXE3-F1
#
_cell.length_a   1.000
_cell.length_b   1.000
_cell.length_c   1.000
_cell.angle_alpha   90.00
_cell.angle_beta   90.00
_cell.angle_gamma   90.00
#
_symmetry.space_group_name_H-M   'P 1'
#
loop_
_entity.id
_entity.type
_entity.pdbx_description
1 polymer ?
#
loop_
_entity_poly.entity_id
_entity_poly.type
_entity_poly.pdbx_seq_one_letter_code
_entity_poly.pdbx_strand_id
1 'polypeptide(L)'
;MNRNNSLTPGSPSPATLHNPLSNLTSNDLSTSSHSWEYLRKQARQLENELEQKLTSYSKIAAQVGRSAGYGPWSKGGEGMTGNSSEAMELELEELIKKLTSVVNSMAEVVDRPSATPTNPSMMHMLQRHRDILYDYSKEFKKTKANIQAAKNHSDLLSSVREDISSFKSGVSSETDYFLSERGRVESSHRMTDMIIEQAYETREEIGRQRSTLLNINSRMNRLSNMFPGLNSLIGRINLRKRRDTIILAFIISFCIILIFLYTRYTSG
;
A
#
# COMPACT_ATOMS: atom_id res chain seq x y z
N MET A 1 67.29 67.66 -86.38
CA MET A 1 66.24 67.31 -87.36
C MET A 1 66.47 65.88 -87.83
N ASN A 2 65.63 64.92 -87.44
CA ASN A 2 65.74 63.54 -87.92
C ASN A 2 64.61 63.28 -88.93
N ARG A 3 64.95 62.89 -90.16
CA ARG A 3 64.01 62.59 -91.27
C ARG A 3 64.25 61.16 -91.77
N ASN A 4 63.24 60.32 -91.54
CA ASN A 4 62.61 59.28 -92.37
C ASN A 4 63.42 58.49 -93.41
N ASN A 5 63.39 57.16 -93.29
CA ASN A 5 62.81 56.15 -94.23
C ASN A 5 63.28 54.74 -93.77
N SER A 6 62.63 53.59 -93.97
CA SER A 6 61.39 53.13 -94.60
C SER A 6 61.32 51.60 -94.38
N LEU A 7 60.13 51.00 -94.56
CA LEU A 7 59.80 49.59 -94.91
C LEU A 7 58.92 48.83 -93.88
N THR A 8 57.75 48.44 -94.40
CA THR A 8 56.63 47.65 -93.85
C THR A 8 56.86 46.13 -94.07
N PRO A 9 55.88 45.21 -93.88
CA PRO A 9 54.83 45.03 -92.86
C PRO A 9 54.88 43.61 -92.23
N GLY A 10 54.22 43.39 -91.09
CA GLY A 10 54.03 42.05 -90.54
C GLY A 10 53.03 42.03 -89.39
N SER A 11 51.76 41.79 -89.71
CA SER A 11 50.68 41.59 -88.76
C SER A 11 50.86 40.26 -88.00
N PRO A 12 50.79 40.22 -86.66
CA PRO A 12 50.46 38.99 -85.96
C PRO A 12 48.98 38.97 -85.62
N SER A 13 48.29 37.93 -86.11
CA SER A 13 46.92 37.59 -85.73
C SER A 13 46.77 37.46 -84.20
N PRO A 14 45.62 37.86 -83.63
CA PRO A 14 45.40 37.76 -82.20
C PRO A 14 45.28 36.30 -81.77
N ALA A 15 45.94 35.98 -80.65
CA ALA A 15 45.93 34.68 -80.01
C ALA A 15 44.50 34.19 -79.77
N THR A 16 44.16 33.04 -80.36
CA THR A 16 42.97 32.26 -80.02
C THR A 16 43.14 31.70 -78.60
N LEU A 17 42.69 32.47 -77.61
CA LEU A 17 42.49 32.01 -76.24
C LEU A 17 41.26 31.09 -76.25
N HIS A 18 41.50 29.78 -76.42
CA HIS A 18 40.48 28.76 -76.21
C HIS A 18 40.14 28.77 -74.71
N ASN A 19 39.05 29.43 -74.35
CA ASN A 19 38.53 29.54 -72.99
C ASN A 19 37.71 28.28 -72.67
N PRO A 20 38.16 27.33 -71.82
CA PRO A 20 37.37 26.17 -71.46
C PRO A 20 36.55 26.50 -70.21
N LEU A 21 35.53 27.36 -70.33
CA LEU A 21 34.80 27.85 -69.13
C LEU A 21 33.30 28.06 -69.31
N SER A 22 32.66 27.47 -70.33
CA SER A 22 31.21 27.62 -70.55
C SER A 22 30.35 26.41 -70.19
N ASN A 23 30.91 25.29 -69.71
CA ASN A 23 30.14 24.06 -69.46
C ASN A 23 30.10 23.57 -67.99
N LEU A 24 30.64 24.33 -67.03
CA LEU A 24 30.67 23.92 -65.61
C LEU A 24 29.65 24.63 -64.71
N THR A 25 29.00 25.70 -65.18
CA THR A 25 28.12 26.54 -64.34
C THR A 25 26.67 26.09 -64.29
N SER A 26 26.14 25.45 -65.34
CA SER A 26 24.76 24.99 -65.37
C SER A 26 24.53 23.73 -64.52
N ASN A 27 25.51 22.82 -64.46
CA ASN A 27 25.40 21.58 -63.70
C ASN A 27 25.67 21.79 -62.19
N ASP A 28 26.48 22.77 -61.80
CA ASP A 28 26.74 23.09 -60.38
C ASP A 28 25.58 23.86 -59.73
N LEU A 29 24.92 24.73 -60.51
CA LEU A 29 23.73 25.46 -60.04
C LEU A 29 22.51 24.53 -59.88
N SER A 30 22.30 23.60 -60.82
CA SER A 30 21.21 22.63 -60.73
C SER A 30 21.42 21.65 -59.57
N THR A 31 22.63 21.13 -59.38
CA THR A 31 22.95 20.21 -58.26
C THR A 31 22.87 20.90 -56.90
N SER A 32 23.35 22.14 -56.77
CA SER A 32 23.20 22.94 -55.55
C SER A 32 21.74 23.30 -55.25
N SER A 33 20.95 23.60 -56.29
CA SER A 33 19.50 23.85 -56.17
C SER A 33 18.73 22.59 -55.74
N HIS A 34 19.07 21.42 -56.32
CA HIS A 34 18.49 20.14 -55.91
C HIS A 34 18.88 19.74 -54.48
N SER A 35 20.13 20.02 -54.06
CA SER A 35 20.61 19.79 -52.71
C SER A 35 19.92 20.69 -51.69
N TRP A 36 19.77 21.99 -52.00
CA TRP A 36 19.06 22.95 -51.14
C TRP A 36 17.58 22.61 -50.98
N GLU A 37 16.88 22.29 -52.07
CA GLU A 37 15.46 21.91 -52.00
C GLU A 37 15.24 20.61 -51.22
N TYR A 38 16.19 19.67 -51.28
CA TYR A 38 16.17 18.48 -50.43
C TYR A 38 16.33 18.83 -48.94
N LEU A 39 17.35 19.61 -48.59
CA LEU A 39 17.58 20.05 -47.21
C LEU A 39 16.37 20.82 -46.67
N ARG A 40 15.78 21.69 -47.47
CA ARG A 40 14.58 22.48 -47.10
C ARG A 40 13.39 21.60 -46.77
N LYS A 41 13.11 20.59 -47.61
CA LYS A 41 12.03 19.63 -47.35
C LYS A 41 12.32 18.82 -46.09
N GLN A 42 13.56 18.40 -45.90
CA GLN A 42 13.98 17.64 -44.73
C GLN A 42 13.85 18.45 -43.43
N ALA A 43 14.28 19.72 -43.42
CA ALA A 43 14.11 20.61 -42.26
C ALA A 43 12.64 20.78 -41.90
N ARG A 44 11.77 21.06 -42.88
CA ARG A 44 10.31 21.18 -42.64
C ARG A 44 9.70 19.90 -42.09
N GLN A 45 10.14 18.74 -42.58
CA GLN A 45 9.67 17.45 -42.06
C GLN A 45 10.08 17.25 -40.60
N LEU A 46 11.34 17.51 -40.27
CA LEU A 46 11.85 17.41 -38.90
C LEU A 46 11.20 18.43 -37.96
N GLU A 47 10.93 19.65 -38.42
CA GLU A 47 10.20 20.68 -37.66
C GLU A 47 8.78 20.21 -37.33
N ASN A 48 8.03 19.69 -38.30
CA ASN A 48 6.68 19.19 -38.08
C ASN A 48 6.66 18.00 -37.09
N GLU A 49 7.61 17.09 -37.22
CA GLU A 49 7.75 15.95 -36.31
C GLU A 49 8.11 16.42 -34.88
N LEU A 50 9.04 17.36 -34.77
CA LEU A 50 9.46 17.97 -33.52
C LEU A 50 8.28 18.70 -32.84
N GLU A 51 7.46 19.44 -33.57
CA GLU A 51 6.28 20.13 -33.05
C GLU A 51 5.24 19.14 -32.49
N GLN A 52 4.95 18.07 -33.23
CA GLN A 52 3.99 17.04 -32.80
C GLN A 52 4.45 16.34 -31.51
N LYS A 53 5.73 15.97 -31.46
CA LYS A 53 6.34 15.32 -30.29
C LYS A 53 6.42 16.28 -29.10
N LEU A 54 6.81 17.54 -29.32
CA LEU A 54 6.89 18.55 -28.26
C LEU A 54 5.51 18.86 -27.68
N THR A 55 4.48 18.92 -28.51
CA THR A 55 3.08 19.07 -28.07
C THR A 55 2.65 17.89 -27.20
N SER A 56 3.00 16.66 -27.60
CA SER A 56 2.68 15.46 -26.84
C SER A 56 3.42 15.42 -25.50
N TYR A 57 4.70 15.78 -25.50
CA TYR A 57 5.53 15.90 -24.30
C TYR A 57 5.03 16.99 -23.34
N SER A 58 4.60 18.14 -23.86
CA SER A 58 3.97 19.21 -23.07
C SER A 58 2.64 18.77 -22.42
N LYS A 59 1.85 17.95 -23.11
CA LYS A 59 0.65 17.34 -22.51
C LYS A 59 1.00 16.43 -21.33
N ILE A 60 2.06 15.64 -21.45
CA ILE A 60 2.57 14.81 -20.35
C ILE A 60 3.03 15.71 -19.20
N ALA A 61 3.79 16.76 -19.47
CA ALA A 61 4.20 17.73 -18.46
C ALA A 61 3.00 18.35 -17.70
N ALA A 62 1.95 18.72 -18.42
CA ALA A 62 0.73 19.25 -17.83
C ALA A 62 -0.05 18.19 -17.02
N GLN A 63 -0.03 16.93 -17.44
CA GLN A 63 -0.63 15.81 -16.70
C GLN A 63 0.14 15.53 -15.40
N VAL A 64 1.47 15.51 -15.46
CA VAL A 64 2.34 15.33 -14.29
C VAL A 64 2.14 16.48 -13.29
N GLY A 65 2.08 17.72 -13.76
CA GLY A 65 1.79 18.88 -12.91
C GLY A 65 0.41 18.84 -12.24
N ARG A 66 -0.62 18.31 -12.93
CA ARG A 66 -1.95 18.10 -12.33
C ARG A 66 -1.99 16.93 -11.35
N SER A 67 -1.26 15.86 -11.62
CA SER A 67 -1.14 14.71 -10.72
C SER A 67 -0.45 15.08 -9.41
N ALA A 68 0.48 16.05 -9.44
CA ALA A 68 1.12 16.59 -8.25
C ALA A 68 0.16 17.44 -7.37
N GLY A 69 -0.97 17.91 -7.92
CA GLY A 69 -1.94 18.77 -7.21
C GLY A 69 -3.21 18.06 -6.74
N TYR A 70 -3.56 16.90 -7.32
CA TYR A 70 -4.73 16.12 -6.90
C TYR A 70 -4.29 14.98 -5.98
N GLY A 71 -4.87 14.90 -4.79
CA GLY A 71 -4.38 14.07 -3.69
C GLY A 71 -4.21 12.55 -3.95
N PRO A 72 -3.60 11.84 -2.98
CA PRO A 72 -2.77 10.63 -3.17
C PRO A 72 -3.43 9.29 -3.58
N TRP A 73 -4.55 9.27 -4.29
CA TRP A 73 -5.28 8.03 -4.65
C TRP A 73 -4.89 7.40 -5.99
N SER A 74 -3.91 7.93 -6.72
CA SER A 74 -3.48 7.39 -8.01
C SER A 74 -2.10 6.73 -7.93
N LYS A 75 -1.99 5.65 -7.14
CA LYS A 75 -0.76 4.83 -7.03
C LYS A 75 -0.44 4.00 -8.29
N GLY A 76 -1.16 4.21 -9.39
CA GLY A 76 -1.05 3.44 -10.64
C GLY A 76 -0.41 4.18 -11.81
N GLY A 77 -0.07 5.46 -11.68
CA GLY A 77 0.37 6.30 -12.80
C GLY A 77 1.85 6.69 -12.82
N GLU A 78 2.53 6.71 -11.67
CA GLU A 78 3.87 7.32 -11.56
C GLU A 78 4.97 6.54 -12.31
N GLY A 79 4.99 5.20 -12.22
CA GLY A 79 5.97 4.38 -12.92
C GLY A 79 5.78 4.31 -14.44
N MET A 80 4.53 4.38 -14.92
CA MET A 80 4.24 4.32 -16.36
C MET A 80 4.48 5.67 -17.06
N THR A 81 4.18 6.78 -16.38
CA THR A 81 4.38 8.14 -16.91
C THR A 81 5.84 8.58 -16.88
N GLY A 82 6.61 8.16 -15.87
CA GLY A 82 8.05 8.41 -15.78
C GLY A 82 8.82 7.83 -16.97
N ASN A 83 8.68 6.53 -17.22
CA ASN A 83 9.37 5.84 -18.32
C ASN A 83 8.93 6.35 -19.70
N SER A 84 7.65 6.70 -19.88
CA SER A 84 7.16 7.29 -21.13
C SER A 84 7.70 8.71 -21.35
N SER A 85 7.92 9.49 -20.29
CA SER A 85 8.49 10.85 -20.40
C SER A 85 9.96 10.82 -20.84
N GLU A 86 10.76 9.91 -20.27
CA GLU A 86 12.19 9.77 -20.57
C GLU A 86 12.44 9.27 -21.99
N ALA A 87 11.62 8.34 -22.48
CA ALA A 87 11.70 7.90 -23.87
C ALA A 87 11.42 9.04 -24.87
N MET A 88 10.42 9.87 -24.60
CA MET A 88 10.12 11.05 -25.44
C MET A 88 11.20 12.12 -25.35
N GLU A 89 11.86 12.29 -24.20
CA GLU A 89 12.98 13.21 -24.05
C GLU A 89 14.16 12.83 -24.94
N LEU A 90 14.53 11.54 -24.98
CA LEU A 90 15.62 11.06 -25.83
C LEU A 90 15.29 11.24 -27.32
N GLU A 91 14.06 10.94 -27.71
CA GLU A 91 13.59 11.12 -29.09
C GLU A 91 13.61 12.60 -29.50
N LEU A 92 13.13 13.51 -28.64
CA LEU A 92 13.17 14.96 -28.88
C LEU A 92 14.61 15.49 -28.97
N GLU A 93 15.52 15.02 -28.12
CA GLU A 93 16.94 15.37 -28.19
C GLU A 93 17.57 14.90 -29.51
N GLU A 94 17.20 13.72 -30.00
CA GLU A 94 17.67 13.20 -31.29
C GLU A 94 17.12 14.03 -32.47
N LEU A 95 15.82 14.38 -32.45
CA LEU A 95 15.18 15.25 -33.45
C LEU A 95 15.82 16.64 -33.51
N ILE A 96 16.08 17.27 -32.36
CA ILE A 96 16.76 18.58 -32.29
C ILE A 96 18.18 18.47 -32.86
N LYS A 97 18.93 17.40 -32.54
CA LYS A 97 20.27 17.15 -33.10
C LYS A 97 20.22 17.00 -34.62
N LYS A 98 19.27 16.23 -35.15
CA LYS A 98 19.07 16.06 -36.61
C LYS A 98 18.74 17.38 -37.29
N LEU A 99 17.79 18.16 -36.75
CA LEU A 99 17.43 19.46 -37.31
C LEU A 99 18.62 20.43 -37.28
N THR A 100 19.40 20.44 -36.18
CA THR A 100 20.63 21.22 -36.08
C THR A 100 21.62 20.86 -37.18
N SER A 101 21.82 19.57 -37.45
CA SER A 101 22.70 19.10 -38.53
C SER A 101 22.22 19.59 -39.90
N VAL A 102 20.92 19.51 -40.18
CA VAL A 102 20.34 19.97 -41.46
C VAL A 102 20.48 21.48 -41.62
N VAL A 103 20.22 22.26 -40.56
CA VAL A 103 20.38 23.72 -40.55
C VAL A 103 21.85 24.11 -40.74
N ASN A 104 22.80 23.35 -40.19
CA ASN A 104 24.22 23.57 -40.43
C ASN A 104 24.60 23.27 -41.89
N SER A 105 24.11 22.18 -42.48
CA SER A 105 24.32 21.89 -43.90
C SER A 105 23.69 22.94 -44.82
N MET A 106 22.53 23.50 -44.45
CA MET A 106 21.96 24.66 -45.14
C MET A 106 22.86 25.89 -45.05
N ALA A 107 23.45 26.14 -43.88
CA ALA A 107 24.40 27.23 -43.70
C ALA A 107 25.65 27.04 -44.58
N GLU A 108 26.19 25.83 -44.65
CA GLU A 108 27.32 25.50 -45.52
C GLU A 108 27.00 25.75 -47.01
N VAL A 109 25.79 25.43 -47.46
CA VAL A 109 25.34 25.70 -48.84
C VAL A 109 25.21 27.20 -49.12
N VAL A 110 24.76 27.99 -48.14
CA VAL A 110 24.61 29.44 -48.25
C VAL A 110 25.97 30.17 -48.16
N ASP A 111 26.87 29.69 -47.32
CA ASP A 111 28.20 30.25 -47.09
C ASP A 111 29.23 29.80 -48.16
N ARG A 112 28.89 28.82 -49.00
CA ARG A 112 29.77 28.33 -50.07
C ARG A 112 30.07 29.48 -51.05
N PRO A 113 31.33 29.88 -51.21
CA PRO A 113 31.68 30.96 -52.13
C PRO A 113 31.44 30.48 -53.56
N SER A 114 30.44 31.05 -54.23
CA SER A 114 30.17 30.82 -55.64
C SER A 114 30.28 32.13 -56.41
N ALA A 115 30.56 32.06 -57.72
CA ALA A 115 30.65 33.23 -58.59
C ALA A 115 29.32 33.99 -58.75
N THR A 116 28.23 33.46 -58.17
CA THR A 116 26.88 34.01 -58.21
C THR A 116 26.54 34.58 -56.83
N PRO A 117 25.97 35.79 -56.73
CA PRO A 117 25.59 36.36 -55.44
C PRO A 117 24.59 35.44 -54.71
N THR A 118 24.85 35.21 -53.43
CA THR A 118 24.00 34.41 -52.53
C THR A 118 22.56 34.92 -52.57
N ASN A 119 21.59 34.05 -52.83
CA ASN A 119 20.18 34.44 -52.95
C ASN A 119 19.65 34.94 -51.57
N PRO A 120 19.23 36.21 -51.44
CA PRO A 120 18.73 36.77 -50.18
C PRO A 120 17.59 35.94 -49.57
N SER A 121 16.77 35.29 -50.41
CA SER A 121 15.68 34.43 -49.97
C SER A 121 16.16 33.17 -49.23
N MET A 122 17.30 32.59 -49.64
CA MET A 122 17.89 31.42 -48.97
C MET A 122 18.46 31.81 -47.60
N MET A 123 19.09 32.99 -47.51
CA MET A 123 19.61 33.54 -46.26
C MET A 123 18.49 33.80 -45.24
N HIS A 124 17.40 34.46 -45.66
CA HIS A 124 16.24 34.69 -44.79
C HIS A 124 15.58 33.38 -44.32
N MET A 125 15.53 32.37 -45.19
CA MET A 125 14.97 31.07 -44.84
C MET A 125 15.85 30.30 -43.85
N LEU A 126 17.17 30.31 -44.05
CA LEU A 126 18.13 29.75 -43.10
C LEU A 126 17.98 30.43 -41.72
N GLN A 127 17.88 31.76 -41.70
CA GLN A 127 17.68 32.50 -40.45
C GLN A 127 16.40 32.06 -39.75
N ARG A 128 15.29 31.92 -40.50
CA ARG A 128 14.02 31.41 -39.94
C ARG A 128 14.18 30.01 -39.34
N HIS A 129 14.86 29.09 -40.01
CA HIS A 129 15.10 27.75 -39.49
C HIS A 129 15.97 27.77 -38.21
N ARG A 130 16.93 28.70 -38.11
CA ARG A 130 17.71 28.90 -36.88
C ARG A 130 16.86 29.43 -35.73
N ASP A 131 15.99 30.40 -36.00
CA ASP A 131 15.08 30.97 -34.99
C ASP A 131 14.10 29.90 -34.48
N ILE A 132 13.50 29.13 -35.39
CA ILE A 132 12.59 28.01 -35.05
C ILE A 132 13.32 26.94 -34.21
N LEU A 133 14.53 26.53 -34.61
CA LEU A 133 15.34 25.58 -33.85
C LEU A 133 15.65 26.08 -32.43
N TYR A 134 15.95 27.37 -32.29
CA TYR A 134 16.20 28.00 -30.99
C TYR A 134 14.96 27.97 -30.10
N ASP A 135 13.80 28.35 -30.64
CA ASP A 135 12.52 28.34 -29.91
C ASP A 135 12.14 26.93 -29.46
N TYR A 136 12.22 25.92 -30.34
CA TYR A 136 11.94 24.53 -29.96
C TYR A 136 12.92 24.01 -28.90
N SER A 137 14.21 24.33 -29.02
CA SER A 137 15.22 23.94 -28.02
C SER A 137 14.95 24.57 -26.66
N LYS A 138 14.50 25.82 -26.64
CA LYS A 138 14.15 26.56 -25.42
C LYS A 138 12.89 25.98 -24.77
N GLU A 139 11.83 25.75 -25.54
CA GLU A 139 10.58 25.18 -25.02
C GLU A 139 10.76 23.73 -24.55
N PHE A 140 11.60 22.94 -25.22
CA PHE A 140 11.99 21.60 -24.76
C PHE A 140 12.65 21.66 -23.38
N LYS A 141 13.68 22.50 -23.20
CA LYS A 141 14.39 22.66 -21.92
C LYS A 141 13.46 23.10 -20.79
N LYS A 142 12.58 24.06 -21.07
CA LYS A 142 11.58 24.55 -20.12
C LYS A 142 10.60 23.44 -19.70
N THR A 143 10.11 22.66 -20.66
CA THR A 143 9.17 21.56 -20.39
C THR A 143 9.85 20.44 -19.59
N LYS A 144 11.10 20.12 -19.92
CA LYS A 144 11.93 19.16 -19.18
C LYS A 144 12.16 19.59 -17.73
N ALA A 145 12.53 20.85 -17.51
CA ALA A 145 12.71 21.40 -16.17
C ALA A 145 11.42 21.33 -15.33
N ASN A 146 10.26 21.59 -15.96
CA ASN A 146 8.96 21.49 -15.28
C ASN A 146 8.63 20.05 -14.86
N ILE A 147 8.84 19.07 -15.74
CA ILE A 147 8.64 17.65 -15.41
C ILE A 147 9.58 17.23 -14.27
N GLN A 148 10.86 17.61 -14.32
CA GLN A 148 11.82 17.27 -13.28
C GLN A 148 11.44 17.90 -11.93
N ALA A 149 11.02 19.16 -11.91
CA ALA A 149 10.56 19.81 -10.68
C ALA A 149 9.35 19.09 -10.07
N ALA A 150 8.41 18.65 -10.90
CA ALA A 150 7.25 17.88 -10.45
C ALA A 150 7.62 16.48 -9.93
N LYS A 151 8.56 15.78 -10.59
CA LYS A 151 9.10 14.50 -10.10
C LYS A 151 9.76 14.66 -8.73
N ASN A 152 10.68 15.61 -8.59
CA ASN A 152 11.36 15.91 -7.32
C ASN A 152 10.37 16.23 -6.20
N HIS A 153 9.30 16.99 -6.50
CA HIS A 153 8.26 17.30 -5.53
C HIS A 153 7.50 16.04 -5.08
N SER A 154 7.18 15.11 -5.98
CA SER A 154 6.54 13.85 -5.61
C SER A 154 7.45 12.99 -4.73
N ASP A 155 8.73 12.87 -5.08
CA ASP A 155 9.70 12.07 -4.32
C ASP A 155 9.84 12.56 -2.86
N LEU A 156 9.90 13.89 -2.67
CA LEU A 156 9.95 14.51 -1.35
C LEU A 156 8.67 14.24 -0.54
N LEU A 157 7.48 14.36 -1.15
CA LEU A 157 6.21 14.08 -0.48
C LEU A 157 6.05 12.60 -0.14
N SER A 158 6.54 11.70 -1.00
CA SER A 158 6.54 10.26 -0.77
C SER A 158 7.37 9.91 0.47
N SER A 159 8.60 10.44 0.56
CA SER A 159 9.49 10.25 1.71
C SER A 159 8.87 10.78 3.02
N VAL A 160 8.35 12.01 3.02
CA VAL A 160 7.70 12.58 4.22
C VAL A 160 6.48 11.77 4.63
N ARG A 161 5.71 11.24 3.68
CA ARG A 161 4.55 10.39 3.98
C ARG A 161 4.97 9.06 4.62
N GLU A 162 6.05 8.45 4.14
CA GLU A 162 6.59 7.22 4.72
C GLU A 162 7.02 7.44 6.17
N ASP A 163 7.72 8.55 6.45
CA ASP A 163 8.12 8.95 7.80
C ASP A 163 6.91 9.23 8.71
N ILE A 164 5.89 9.93 8.23
CA ILE A 164 4.65 10.17 8.99
C ILE A 164 3.92 8.85 9.26
N SER A 165 3.86 7.96 8.28
CA SER A 165 3.15 6.69 8.43
C SER A 165 3.85 5.77 9.43
N SER A 166 5.18 5.71 9.40
CA SER A 166 5.98 4.93 10.35
C SER A 166 5.86 5.51 11.77
N PHE A 167 5.98 6.83 11.92
CA PHE A 167 5.76 7.50 13.21
C PHE A 167 4.35 7.27 13.76
N LYS A 168 3.32 7.47 12.93
CA LYS A 168 1.93 7.25 13.33
C LYS A 168 1.68 5.79 13.72
N SER A 169 2.23 4.83 12.98
CA SER A 169 2.10 3.41 13.31
C SER A 169 2.75 3.05 14.65
N GLY A 170 3.91 3.62 14.96
CA GLY A 170 4.58 3.44 16.25
C GLY A 170 3.77 4.03 17.40
N VAL A 171 3.31 5.28 17.26
CA VAL A 171 2.48 5.95 18.29
C VAL A 171 1.15 5.24 18.48
N SER A 172 0.45 4.85 17.40
CA SER A 172 -0.83 4.15 17.51
C SER A 172 -0.67 2.81 18.22
N SER A 173 0.42 2.07 17.96
CA SER A 173 0.69 0.81 18.62
C SER A 173 0.90 0.99 20.13
N GLU A 174 1.60 2.04 20.54
CA GLU A 174 1.84 2.34 21.95
C GLU A 174 0.56 2.83 22.65
N THR A 175 -0.22 3.71 22.00
CA THR A 175 -1.49 4.18 22.56
C THR A 175 -2.54 3.09 22.64
N ASP A 176 -2.65 2.22 21.63
CA ASP A 176 -3.57 1.07 21.64
C ASP A 176 -3.16 0.07 22.72
N TYR A 177 -1.86 -0.13 22.94
CA TYR A 177 -1.36 -0.93 24.04
C TYR A 177 -1.85 -0.39 25.39
N PHE A 178 -1.67 0.90 25.68
CA PHE A 178 -2.15 1.51 26.93
C PHE A 178 -3.68 1.49 27.09
N LEU A 179 -4.44 1.66 26.01
CA LEU A 179 -5.91 1.55 26.04
C LEU A 179 -6.36 0.11 26.35
N SER A 180 -5.71 -0.88 25.73
CA SER A 180 -5.98 -2.29 26.00
C SER A 180 -5.62 -2.69 27.43
N GLU A 181 -4.49 -2.19 27.96
CA GLU A 181 -4.06 -2.35 29.35
C GLU A 181 -5.12 -1.80 30.32
N ARG A 182 -5.64 -0.59 30.05
CA ARG A 182 -6.73 0.00 30.85
C ARG A 182 -7.99 -0.86 30.85
N GLY A 183 -8.37 -1.42 29.69
CA GLY A 183 -9.52 -2.32 29.60
C GLY A 183 -9.34 -3.60 30.45
N ARG A 184 -8.11 -4.15 30.47
CA ARG A 184 -7.77 -5.31 31.30
C ARG A 184 -7.81 -4.97 32.80
N VAL A 185 -7.31 -3.80 33.20
CA VAL A 185 -7.35 -3.33 34.59
C VAL A 185 -8.80 -3.16 35.07
N GLU A 186 -9.65 -2.51 34.26
CA GLU A 186 -11.08 -2.33 34.58
C GLU A 186 -11.79 -3.69 34.73
N SER A 187 -11.53 -4.64 33.83
CA SER A 187 -12.10 -5.99 33.95
C SER A 187 -11.61 -6.72 35.21
N SER A 188 -10.35 -6.54 35.58
CA SER A 188 -9.78 -7.12 36.80
C SER A 188 -10.40 -6.51 38.06
N HIS A 189 -10.70 -5.21 38.04
CA HIS A 189 -11.37 -4.53 39.15
C HIS A 189 -12.77 -5.10 39.35
N ARG A 190 -13.57 -5.21 38.28
CA ARG A 190 -14.91 -5.81 38.34
C ARG A 190 -14.89 -7.26 38.84
N MET A 191 -13.91 -8.05 38.40
CA MET A 191 -13.73 -9.41 38.90
C MET A 191 -13.42 -9.43 40.39
N THR A 192 -12.57 -8.51 40.86
CA THR A 192 -12.26 -8.37 42.28
C THR A 192 -13.49 -8.00 43.09
N ASP A 193 -14.31 -7.07 42.61
CA ASP A 193 -15.57 -6.68 43.26
C ASP A 193 -16.54 -7.87 43.39
N MET A 194 -16.69 -8.67 42.32
CA MET A 194 -17.51 -9.90 42.36
C MET A 194 -16.98 -10.92 43.37
N ILE A 195 -15.65 -11.09 43.46
CA ILE A 195 -15.04 -12.00 44.45
C ILE A 195 -15.28 -11.49 45.88
N ILE A 196 -15.19 -10.18 46.10
CA ILE A 196 -15.47 -9.56 47.40
C ILE A 196 -16.94 -9.81 47.79
N GLU A 197 -17.87 -9.59 46.87
CA GLU A 197 -19.30 -9.83 47.10
C GLU A 197 -19.58 -11.30 47.41
N GLN A 198 -19.04 -12.23 46.60
CA GLN A 198 -19.17 -13.67 46.84
C GLN A 198 -18.53 -14.11 48.17
N ALA A 199 -17.43 -13.47 48.59
CA ALA A 199 -16.82 -13.74 49.90
C ALA A 199 -17.71 -13.28 51.06
N TYR A 200 -18.41 -12.15 50.92
CA TYR A 200 -19.41 -11.71 51.92
C TYR A 200 -20.60 -12.67 51.99
N GLU A 201 -21.13 -13.10 50.85
CA GLU A 201 -22.21 -14.10 50.80
C GLU A 201 -21.78 -15.42 51.45
N THR A 202 -20.58 -15.91 51.13
CA THR A 202 -20.02 -17.14 51.72
C THR A 202 -19.84 -17.01 53.23
N ARG A 203 -19.43 -15.85 53.73
CA ARG A 203 -19.30 -15.58 55.17
C ARG A 203 -20.66 -15.66 55.87
N GLU A 204 -21.71 -15.08 55.28
CA GLU A 204 -23.07 -15.16 55.82
C GLU A 204 -23.58 -16.61 55.82
N GLU A 205 -23.33 -17.34 54.73
CA GLU A 205 -23.70 -18.74 54.57
C GLU A 205 -23.00 -19.64 55.60
N ILE A 206 -21.70 -19.47 55.85
CA ILE A 206 -20.97 -20.17 56.93
C ILE A 206 -21.58 -19.85 58.29
N GLY A 207 -22.00 -18.60 58.52
CA GLY A 207 -22.72 -18.20 59.72
C GLY A 207 -24.05 -18.95 59.90
N ARG A 208 -24.85 -19.04 58.82
CA ARG A 208 -26.10 -19.82 58.80
C ARG A 208 -25.84 -21.31 59.02
N GLN A 209 -24.85 -21.88 58.34
CA GLN A 209 -24.44 -23.28 58.51
C GLN A 209 -24.03 -23.59 59.94
N ARG A 210 -23.30 -22.70 60.60
CA ARG A 210 -22.96 -22.84 62.03
C ARG A 210 -24.22 -22.92 62.90
N SER A 211 -25.20 -22.05 62.67
CA SER A 211 -26.49 -22.09 63.39
C SER A 211 -27.24 -23.40 63.14
N THR A 212 -27.28 -23.86 61.89
CA THR A 212 -27.88 -25.14 61.52
C THR A 212 -27.17 -26.32 62.20
N LEU A 213 -25.84 -26.33 62.23
CA LEU A 213 -25.05 -27.36 62.93
C LEU A 213 -25.29 -27.34 64.45
N LEU A 214 -25.40 -26.16 65.07
CA LEU A 214 -25.77 -26.04 66.49
C LEU A 214 -27.19 -26.54 66.75
N ASN A 215 -28.14 -26.25 65.85
CA ASN A 215 -29.50 -26.77 65.92
C ASN A 215 -29.54 -28.29 65.77
N ILE A 216 -28.77 -28.85 64.85
CA ILE A 216 -28.60 -30.31 64.68
C ILE A 216 -28.00 -30.92 65.94
N ASN A 217 -26.93 -30.33 66.49
CA ASN A 217 -26.31 -30.79 67.74
C ASN A 217 -27.32 -30.76 68.90
N SER A 218 -28.12 -29.70 69.04
CA SER A 218 -29.18 -29.63 70.05
C SER A 218 -30.29 -30.67 69.86
N ARG A 219 -30.68 -30.98 68.61
CA ARG A 219 -31.63 -32.06 68.29
C ARG A 219 -31.03 -33.44 68.60
N MET A 220 -29.77 -33.65 68.26
CA MET A 220 -29.02 -34.87 68.57
C MET A 220 -28.93 -35.10 70.09
N ASN A 221 -28.61 -34.06 70.86
CA ASN A 221 -28.63 -34.12 72.33
C ASN A 221 -30.03 -34.42 72.88
N ARG A 222 -31.09 -33.85 72.29
CA ARG A 222 -32.48 -34.21 72.66
C ARG A 222 -32.83 -35.67 72.35
N LEU A 223 -32.39 -36.19 71.21
CA LEU A 223 -32.58 -37.61 70.87
C LEU A 223 -31.80 -38.53 71.83
N SER A 224 -30.56 -38.18 72.16
CA SER A 224 -29.74 -38.89 73.15
C SER A 224 -30.43 -38.93 74.52
N ASN A 225 -31.05 -37.83 74.96
CA ASN A 225 -31.80 -37.77 76.20
C ASN A 225 -33.14 -38.53 76.17
N MET A 226 -33.71 -38.81 74.99
CA MET A 226 -34.94 -39.62 74.83
C MET A 226 -34.69 -41.14 74.75
N PHE A 227 -33.49 -41.57 74.35
CA PHE A 227 -33.10 -42.99 74.32
C PHE A 227 -33.38 -43.78 75.62
N PRO A 228 -33.13 -43.26 76.84
CA PRO A 228 -33.46 -43.98 78.08
C PRO A 228 -34.96 -44.18 78.32
N GLY A 229 -35.83 -43.33 77.76
CA GLY A 229 -37.30 -43.45 77.89
C GLY A 229 -37.90 -44.57 77.03
N LEU A 230 -37.33 -44.79 75.83
CA LEU A 230 -37.77 -45.86 74.92
C LEU A 230 -37.49 -47.26 75.49
N ASN A 231 -36.42 -47.41 76.28
CA ASN A 231 -36.11 -48.68 76.93
C ASN A 231 -37.15 -49.05 78.03
N SER A 232 -37.81 -48.06 78.65
CA SER A 232 -38.91 -48.33 79.59
C SER A 232 -40.21 -48.73 78.88
N LEU A 233 -40.46 -48.21 77.66
CA LEU A 233 -41.64 -48.55 76.85
C LEU A 233 -41.51 -49.96 76.25
N ILE A 234 -40.34 -50.31 75.72
CA ILE A 234 -40.07 -51.67 75.20
C ILE A 234 -40.13 -52.71 76.33
N GLY A 235 -39.65 -52.36 77.53
CA GLY A 235 -39.74 -53.22 78.72
C GLY A 235 -41.18 -53.50 79.16
N ARG A 236 -42.05 -52.48 79.20
CA ARG A 236 -43.45 -52.63 79.63
C ARG A 236 -44.28 -53.49 78.68
N ILE A 237 -44.00 -53.46 77.38
CA ILE A 237 -44.67 -54.30 76.37
C ILE A 237 -44.32 -55.78 76.57
N ASN A 238 -43.05 -56.09 76.88
CA ASN A 238 -42.59 -57.47 77.01
C ASN A 238 -43.04 -58.13 78.34
N LEU A 239 -43.32 -57.32 79.38
CA LEU A 239 -43.81 -57.80 80.68
C LEU A 239 -45.25 -58.34 80.66
N ARG A 240 -46.14 -57.77 79.82
CA ARG A 240 -47.53 -58.27 79.70
C ARG A 240 -47.57 -59.64 79.01
N LYS A 241 -46.82 -59.81 77.90
CA LYS A 241 -46.72 -61.11 77.20
C LYS A 241 -46.13 -62.20 78.09
N ARG A 242 -45.09 -61.90 78.89
CA ARG A 242 -44.50 -62.88 79.82
C ARG A 242 -45.49 -63.37 80.87
N ARG A 243 -46.33 -62.49 81.43
CA ARG A 243 -47.34 -62.89 82.42
C ARG A 243 -48.36 -63.85 81.82
N ASP A 244 -48.88 -63.56 80.63
CA ASP A 244 -49.88 -64.40 79.98
C ASP A 244 -49.31 -65.77 79.61
N THR A 245 -48.06 -65.83 79.13
CA THR A 245 -47.38 -67.11 78.84
C THR A 245 -47.13 -67.93 80.11
N ILE A 246 -46.73 -67.30 81.23
CA ILE A 246 -46.52 -68.00 82.51
C ILE A 246 -47.83 -68.60 83.02
N ILE A 247 -48.93 -67.84 82.97
CA ILE A 247 -50.26 -68.32 83.39
C ILE A 247 -50.71 -69.50 82.53
N LEU A 248 -50.57 -69.38 81.21
CA LEU A 248 -50.96 -70.43 80.26
C LEU A 248 -50.13 -71.71 80.45
N ALA A 249 -48.81 -71.58 80.65
CA ALA A 249 -47.92 -72.72 80.93
C ALA A 249 -48.29 -73.42 82.24
N PHE A 250 -48.66 -72.67 83.28
CA PHE A 250 -49.10 -73.23 84.56
C PHE A 250 -50.38 -74.04 84.43
N ILE A 251 -51.38 -73.53 83.69
CA ILE A 251 -52.66 -74.23 83.46
C ILE A 251 -52.42 -75.54 82.70
N ILE A 252 -51.61 -75.53 81.64
CA ILE A 252 -51.30 -76.75 80.88
C ILE A 252 -50.58 -77.77 81.77
N SER A 253 -49.57 -77.34 82.53
CA SER A 253 -48.84 -78.22 83.44
C SER A 253 -49.76 -78.85 84.49
N PHE A 254 -50.70 -78.07 85.04
CA PHE A 254 -51.67 -78.55 86.01
C PHE A 254 -52.65 -79.57 85.40
N CYS A 255 -53.16 -79.30 84.20
CA CYS A 255 -54.02 -80.25 83.48
C CYS A 255 -53.30 -81.57 83.17
N ILE A 256 -52.03 -81.53 82.74
CA ILE A 256 -51.24 -82.74 82.48
C ILE A 256 -51.04 -83.55 83.77
N ILE A 257 -50.75 -82.90 84.90
CA ILE A 257 -50.60 -83.57 86.20
C ILE A 257 -51.91 -84.24 86.64
N LEU A 258 -53.04 -83.54 86.50
CA LEU A 258 -54.35 -84.12 86.83
C LEU A 258 -54.70 -85.31 85.95
N ILE A 259 -54.45 -85.22 84.64
CA ILE A 259 -54.66 -86.34 83.71
C ILE A 259 -53.78 -87.52 84.10
N PHE A 260 -52.49 -87.29 84.41
CA PHE A 260 -51.57 -88.35 84.81
C PHE A 260 -52.01 -89.03 86.11
N LEU A 261 -52.45 -88.25 87.11
CA LEU A 261 -53.00 -88.79 88.36
C LEU A 261 -54.28 -89.58 88.11
N TYR A 262 -55.17 -89.09 87.25
CA TYR A 262 -56.40 -89.79 86.88
C TYR A 262 -56.11 -91.12 86.17
N THR A 263 -55.20 -91.12 85.19
CA THR A 263 -54.78 -92.34 84.48
C THR A 263 -54.15 -93.36 85.43
N ARG A 264 -53.34 -92.91 86.40
CA ARG A 264 -52.78 -93.80 87.43
C ARG A 264 -53.83 -94.33 88.39
N TYR A 265 -54.79 -93.51 88.81
CA TYR A 265 -55.87 -93.94 89.70
C TYR A 265 -56.81 -94.96 89.04
N THR A 266 -57.08 -94.84 87.74
CA THR A 266 -57.95 -95.80 87.04
C THR A 266 -57.26 -97.09 86.61
N SER A 267 -55.92 -97.15 86.63
CA SER A 267 -55.13 -98.33 86.19
C SER A 267 -54.57 -99.16 87.35
N GLY A 268 -54.89 -98.83 88.60
CA GLY A 268 -54.57 -99.61 89.80
C GLY A 268 -55.84 -100.12 90.45
#